data_AF-A0A7Y7E5K6-F1
#
_entry.id   AF-A0A7Y7E5K6-F1
#
_cell.length_a   1.000
_cell.length_b   1.000
_cell.length_c   1.000
_cell.angle_alpha   90.00
_cell.angle_beta   90.00
_cell.angle_gamma   90.00
#
_symmetry.space_group_name_H-M   'P 1'
#
loop_
_entity.id
_entity.type
_entity.pdbx_description
1 polymer ?
#
loop_
_entity_poly.entity_id
_entity_poly.type
_entity_poly.pdbx_seq_one_letter_code
_entity_poly.pdbx_strand_id
1 'polypeptide(L)'
;MTAAEDRYDATPYLPGRGGLAALREAAAGCHGCPLHRAATQTVFGAGGTSARLLLVGEQPGDQEDRKGHPFVGPAGGVLNRALEEAGIDPDDTYVTNAVKHFKFTQSGPGKRRIHKAPDLREMRACRPWLAAELRLVDPDVVVALGATAGKALLGPSFRVTRDRGVALPLPPLDGHGDEEGEGVVVATLHPSAVLRADDEEQARAYAGLVADLRVAGRLLG
;
A
#
# COMPACT_ATOMS: atom_id res chain seq x y z
N MET A 1 -24.68 0.72 27.10
CA MET A 1 -24.19 -0.32 26.18
C MET A 1 -23.24 0.30 25.16
N THR A 2 -22.01 0.63 25.58
CA THR A 2 -21.02 1.36 24.79
C THR A 2 -19.72 0.56 24.83
N ALA A 3 -19.47 -0.35 23.87
CA ALA A 3 -18.28 -1.21 24.01
C ALA A 3 -17.70 -1.91 22.76
N ALA A 4 -18.26 -1.78 21.54
CA ALA A 4 -17.70 -2.47 20.37
C ALA A 4 -17.41 -1.57 19.16
N GLU A 5 -18.20 -0.53 18.93
CA GLU A 5 -18.07 0.33 17.74
C GLU A 5 -16.88 1.31 17.80
N ASP A 6 -16.23 1.47 18.96
CA ASP A 6 -15.16 2.44 19.19
C ASP A 6 -13.73 1.90 19.00
N ARG A 7 -13.55 0.58 18.78
CA ARG A 7 -12.21 -0.01 18.64
C ARG A 7 -11.90 -0.35 17.19
N TYR A 8 -11.07 0.49 16.57
CA TYR A 8 -10.54 0.26 15.24
C TYR A 8 -9.51 -0.87 15.27
N ASP A 9 -9.84 -2.03 14.70
CA ASP A 9 -8.99 -3.22 14.66
C ASP A 9 -9.48 -4.25 13.64
N ALA A 10 -8.65 -4.60 12.66
CA ALA A 10 -8.95 -5.65 11.68
C ALA A 10 -8.59 -7.06 12.16
N THR A 11 -7.84 -7.22 13.25
CA THR A 11 -7.35 -8.53 13.73
C THR A 11 -8.45 -9.59 13.85
N PRO A 12 -9.65 -9.30 14.38
CA PRO A 12 -10.71 -10.30 14.51
C PRO A 12 -11.27 -10.81 13.18
N TYR A 13 -11.00 -10.11 12.07
CA TYR A 13 -11.48 -10.48 10.73
C TYR A 13 -10.47 -11.36 9.97
N LEU A 14 -9.24 -11.52 10.47
CA LEU A 14 -8.24 -12.33 9.82
C LEU A 14 -8.58 -13.83 9.95
N PRO A 15 -8.55 -14.60 8.86
CA PRO A 15 -8.71 -16.04 8.92
C PRO A 15 -7.45 -16.69 9.50
N GLY A 16 -7.62 -17.78 10.25
CA GLY A 16 -6.48 -18.51 10.84
C GLY A 16 -5.67 -19.36 9.85
N ARG A 17 -6.15 -19.56 8.62
CA ARG A 17 -5.52 -20.41 7.58
C ARG A 17 -6.07 -20.08 6.18
N GLY A 18 -5.44 -20.62 5.13
CA GLY A 18 -5.95 -20.57 3.75
C GLY A 18 -5.25 -19.59 2.81
N GLY A 19 -4.11 -19.01 3.22
CA GLY A 19 -3.24 -18.20 2.37
C GLY A 19 -3.89 -16.91 1.85
N LEU A 20 -3.34 -16.36 0.76
CA LEU A 20 -3.79 -15.08 0.17
C LEU A 20 -5.26 -15.12 -0.28
N ALA A 21 -5.73 -16.28 -0.75
CA ALA A 21 -7.12 -16.44 -1.19
C ALA A 21 -8.09 -16.25 -0.01
N ALA A 22 -7.84 -16.93 1.11
CA ALA A 22 -8.67 -16.77 2.31
C ALA A 22 -8.56 -15.36 2.91
N LEU A 23 -7.35 -14.75 2.92
CA LEU A 23 -7.22 -13.35 3.36
C LEU A 23 -8.07 -12.40 2.50
N ARG A 24 -8.03 -12.55 1.18
CA ARG A 24 -8.81 -11.73 0.24
C ARG A 24 -10.31 -11.87 0.49
N GLU A 25 -10.79 -13.10 0.65
CA GLU A 25 -12.21 -13.38 0.93
C GLU A 25 -12.64 -12.78 2.26
N ALA A 26 -11.87 -12.99 3.33
CA ALA A 26 -12.19 -12.44 4.65
C ALA A 26 -12.12 -10.91 4.70
N ALA A 27 -11.16 -10.30 3.99
CA ALA A 27 -11.01 -8.85 3.92
C ALA A 27 -12.25 -8.17 3.33
N ALA A 28 -12.96 -8.82 2.40
CA ALA A 28 -14.19 -8.30 1.81
C ALA A 28 -15.33 -8.08 2.84
N GLY A 29 -15.28 -8.78 3.98
CA GLY A 29 -16.21 -8.61 5.12
C GLY A 29 -15.64 -7.79 6.28
N CYS A 30 -14.49 -7.12 6.10
CA CYS A 30 -13.80 -6.43 7.19
C CYS A 30 -14.52 -5.14 7.62
N HIS A 31 -14.99 -5.09 8.87
CA HIS A 31 -15.53 -3.88 9.50
C HIS A 31 -14.60 -3.29 10.58
N GLY A 32 -13.30 -3.60 10.52
CA GLY A 32 -12.31 -3.13 11.50
C GLY A 32 -12.10 -1.61 11.59
N CYS A 33 -12.64 -0.81 10.67
CA CYS A 33 -12.71 0.65 10.79
C CYS A 33 -13.87 1.23 9.95
N PRO A 34 -14.35 2.45 10.21
CA PRO A 34 -15.54 3.02 9.55
C PRO A 34 -15.43 3.25 8.03
N LEU A 35 -14.24 3.12 7.43
CA LEU A 35 -14.05 3.31 5.99
C LEU A 35 -14.89 2.34 5.15
N HIS A 36 -15.17 1.14 5.67
CA HIS A 36 -16.01 0.14 5.00
C HIS A 36 -17.43 0.65 4.69
N ARG A 37 -17.92 1.65 5.44
CA ARG A 37 -19.31 2.15 5.34
C ARG A 37 -19.55 2.97 4.07
N ALA A 38 -18.52 3.65 3.58
CA ALA A 38 -18.62 4.58 2.44
C ALA A 38 -17.91 4.06 1.18
N ALA A 39 -16.90 3.21 1.33
CA ALA A 39 -16.24 2.54 0.22
C ALA A 39 -17.24 1.63 -0.52
N THR A 40 -17.00 1.40 -1.82
CA THR A 40 -17.82 0.46 -2.60
C THR A 40 -17.51 -0.97 -2.20
N GLN A 41 -16.22 -1.27 -2.02
CA GLN A 41 -15.72 -2.58 -1.64
C GLN A 41 -14.30 -2.48 -1.08
N THR A 42 -13.84 -3.57 -0.47
CA THR A 42 -12.42 -3.76 -0.15
C THR A 42 -11.60 -3.92 -1.41
N VAL A 43 -10.46 -3.24 -1.50
CA VAL A 43 -9.43 -3.50 -2.51
C VAL A 43 -8.23 -4.12 -1.81
N PHE A 44 -8.13 -5.44 -1.92
CA PHE A 44 -7.01 -6.22 -1.41
C PHE A 44 -5.80 -6.14 -2.35
N GLY A 45 -4.64 -6.66 -1.96
CA GLY A 45 -3.47 -6.69 -2.84
C GLY A 45 -3.64 -7.60 -4.06
N ALA A 46 -2.73 -7.56 -5.02
CA ALA A 46 -2.72 -8.37 -6.23
C ALA A 46 -1.29 -8.84 -6.54
N GLY A 47 -1.15 -10.09 -6.99
CA GLY A 47 0.14 -10.77 -7.16
C GLY A 47 0.12 -12.16 -6.52
N GLY A 48 1.22 -12.90 -6.68
CA GLY A 48 1.41 -14.23 -6.10
C GLY A 48 2.27 -14.23 -4.83
N THR A 49 2.33 -15.37 -4.14
CA THR A 49 3.27 -15.59 -3.02
C THR A 49 4.72 -15.82 -3.49
N SER A 50 4.96 -15.91 -4.79
CA SER A 50 6.30 -15.98 -5.39
C SER A 50 6.89 -14.61 -5.70
N ALA A 51 6.14 -13.52 -5.44
CA ALA A 51 6.59 -12.17 -5.72
C ALA A 51 7.74 -11.78 -4.80
N ARG A 52 8.87 -11.39 -5.39
CA ARG A 52 10.08 -10.97 -4.68
C ARG A 52 10.04 -9.49 -4.31
N LEU A 53 9.20 -8.71 -4.99
CA LEU A 53 9.00 -7.28 -4.75
C LEU A 53 7.57 -7.01 -4.28
N LEU A 54 7.40 -6.37 -3.12
CA LEU A 54 6.07 -5.94 -2.64
C LEU A 54 5.94 -4.41 -2.67
N LEU A 55 5.01 -3.90 -3.48
CA LEU A 55 4.70 -2.47 -3.62
C LEU A 55 3.54 -2.09 -2.69
N VAL A 56 3.76 -1.12 -1.80
CA VAL A 56 2.75 -0.63 -0.85
C VAL A 56 2.38 0.81 -1.15
N GLY A 57 1.14 1.04 -1.56
CA GLY A 57 0.52 2.36 -1.67
C GLY A 57 -0.17 2.84 -0.40
N GLU A 58 -0.86 3.98 -0.50
CA GLU A 58 -1.60 4.57 0.63
C GLU A 58 -2.94 3.85 0.88
N GLN A 59 -3.85 3.95 -0.09
CA GLN A 59 -5.20 3.42 -0.06
C GLN A 59 -5.73 3.33 -1.50
N PRO A 60 -6.86 2.65 -1.74
CA PRO A 60 -7.48 2.60 -3.06
C PRO A 60 -7.99 3.98 -3.46
N GLY A 61 -7.92 4.31 -4.76
CA GLY A 61 -8.55 5.49 -5.34
C GLY A 61 -9.97 5.20 -5.85
N ASP A 62 -10.53 6.18 -6.54
CA ASP A 62 -11.90 6.11 -7.07
C ASP A 62 -12.10 4.98 -8.08
N GLN A 63 -11.10 4.70 -8.92
CA GLN A 63 -11.19 3.62 -9.91
C GLN A 63 -10.93 2.25 -9.27
N GLU A 64 -9.94 2.17 -8.39
CA GLU A 64 -9.60 0.96 -7.64
C GLU A 64 -10.80 0.48 -6.82
N ASP A 65 -11.43 1.38 -6.07
CA ASP A 65 -12.61 1.07 -5.25
C ASP A 65 -13.81 0.58 -6.07
N ARG A 66 -13.99 1.06 -7.30
CA ARG A 66 -15.06 0.55 -8.19
C ARG A 66 -14.71 -0.79 -8.84
N LYS A 67 -13.43 -1.00 -9.16
CA LYS A 67 -12.95 -2.16 -9.91
C LYS A 67 -12.52 -3.33 -9.02
N GLY A 68 -12.25 -3.10 -7.73
CA GLY A 68 -11.79 -4.13 -6.80
C GLY A 68 -10.29 -4.48 -6.93
N HIS A 69 -9.51 -3.72 -7.71
CA HIS A 69 -8.10 -3.99 -7.99
C HIS A 69 -7.21 -2.80 -7.65
N PRO A 70 -6.01 -3.02 -7.08
CA PRO A 70 -5.09 -1.94 -6.74
C PRO A 70 -4.41 -1.37 -7.99
N PHE A 71 -4.11 -0.07 -7.99
CA PHE A 71 -3.35 0.62 -9.05
C PHE A 71 -3.90 0.41 -10.48
N VAL A 72 -5.21 0.52 -10.68
CA VAL A 72 -5.87 0.42 -12.00
C VAL A 72 -6.29 1.77 -12.58
N GLY A 73 -6.09 2.86 -11.84
CA GLY A 73 -6.30 4.24 -12.27
C GLY A 73 -5.05 4.91 -12.85
N PRO A 74 -5.06 6.25 -13.02
CA PRO A 74 -3.96 6.98 -13.65
C PRO A 74 -2.62 6.83 -12.93
N ALA A 75 -2.63 6.80 -11.59
CA ALA A 75 -1.43 6.58 -10.79
C ALA A 75 -0.83 5.18 -11.02
N GLY A 76 -1.68 4.18 -11.26
CA GLY A 76 -1.24 2.85 -11.66
C GLY A 76 -0.60 2.81 -13.05
N GLY A 77 -1.14 3.56 -14.01
CA GLY A 77 -0.49 3.72 -15.32
C GLY A 77 0.90 4.36 -15.23
N VAL A 78 1.10 5.32 -14.32
CA VAL A 78 2.44 5.87 -14.04
C VAL A 78 3.35 4.83 -13.40
N LEU A 79 2.84 4.08 -12.42
CA LEU A 79 3.60 3.02 -11.74
C LEU A 79 4.07 1.95 -12.73
N ASN A 80 3.18 1.42 -13.56
CA ASN A 80 3.49 0.36 -14.51
C ASN A 80 4.59 0.79 -15.49
N ARG A 81 4.50 2.01 -16.04
CA ARG A 81 5.56 2.55 -16.92
C ARG A 81 6.89 2.70 -16.18
N ALA A 82 6.85 3.13 -14.91
CA ALA A 82 8.06 3.31 -14.12
C ALA A 82 8.72 1.97 -13.74
N LEU A 83 7.92 0.92 -13.49
CA LEU A 83 8.42 -0.45 -13.25
C LEU A 83 9.09 -1.01 -14.51
N GLU A 84 8.43 -0.87 -15.67
CA GLU A 84 8.98 -1.27 -16.97
C GLU A 84 10.34 -0.57 -17.25
N GLU A 85 10.41 0.75 -17.06
CA GLU A 85 11.63 1.53 -17.26
C GLU A 85 12.74 1.24 -16.21
N ALA A 86 12.35 0.74 -15.05
CA ALA A 86 13.27 0.26 -14.02
C ALA A 86 13.75 -1.18 -14.27
N GLY A 87 13.20 -1.87 -15.27
CA GLY A 87 13.52 -3.26 -15.58
C GLY A 87 12.96 -4.26 -14.57
N ILE A 88 11.86 -3.92 -13.89
CA ILE A 88 11.19 -4.79 -12.93
C ILE A 88 10.05 -5.53 -13.64
N ASP A 89 10.09 -6.87 -13.60
CA ASP A 89 9.04 -7.71 -14.15
C ASP A 89 7.76 -7.59 -13.29
N PRO A 90 6.60 -7.22 -13.88
CA PRO A 90 5.33 -7.21 -13.17
C PRO A 90 4.96 -8.54 -12.48
N ASP A 91 5.38 -9.68 -13.03
CA ASP A 91 5.09 -11.01 -12.48
C ASP A 91 5.88 -11.29 -11.18
N ASP A 92 6.98 -10.58 -10.95
CA ASP A 92 7.75 -10.61 -9.69
C ASP A 92 7.16 -9.69 -8.61
N THR A 93 6.04 -9.00 -8.90
CA THR A 93 5.47 -8.00 -8.00
C THR A 93 4.19 -8.44 -7.30
N TYR A 94 4.08 -8.05 -6.03
CA TYR A 94 2.83 -8.02 -5.30
C TYR A 94 2.49 -6.57 -4.96
N VAL A 95 1.34 -6.08 -5.41
CA VAL A 95 0.93 -4.68 -5.27
C VAL A 95 -0.24 -4.57 -4.30
N THR A 96 -0.12 -3.71 -3.29
CA THR A 96 -1.17 -3.51 -2.29
C THR A 96 -1.16 -2.09 -1.72
N ASN A 97 -2.01 -1.81 -0.74
CA ASN A 97 -2.08 -0.53 -0.03
C ASN A 97 -2.04 -0.70 1.49
N ALA A 98 -1.56 0.31 2.22
CA ALA A 98 -1.58 0.30 3.68
C ALA A 98 -3.00 0.23 4.26
N VAL A 99 -3.98 0.83 3.60
CA VAL A 99 -5.41 0.76 3.94
C VAL A 99 -6.19 0.13 2.77
N LYS A 100 -7.18 -0.72 3.07
CA LYS A 100 -7.90 -1.52 2.05
C LYS A 100 -9.24 -0.94 1.57
N HIS A 101 -9.68 0.19 2.14
CA HIS A 101 -10.93 0.86 1.77
C HIS A 101 -10.64 2.30 1.36
N PHE A 102 -11.35 2.79 0.34
CA PHE A 102 -11.17 4.16 -0.14
C PHE A 102 -11.83 5.17 0.79
N LYS A 103 -11.01 6.03 1.41
CA LYS A 103 -11.49 7.20 2.16
C LYS A 103 -11.68 8.39 1.23
N PHE A 104 -12.91 8.90 1.18
CA PHE A 104 -13.25 10.07 0.38
C PHE A 104 -14.34 10.92 1.03
N THR A 105 -14.47 12.15 0.54
CA THR A 105 -15.63 13.02 0.77
C THR A 105 -16.37 13.25 -0.54
N GLN A 106 -17.69 13.42 -0.46
CA GLN A 106 -18.53 13.71 -1.62
C GLN A 106 -19.66 14.66 -1.21
N SER A 107 -19.88 15.72 -1.98
CA SER A 107 -20.87 16.76 -1.66
C SER A 107 -22.32 16.37 -1.98
N GLY A 108 -22.57 15.12 -2.37
CA GLY A 108 -23.90 14.59 -2.68
C GLY A 108 -23.85 13.42 -3.68
N PRO A 109 -24.97 12.67 -3.85
CA PRO A 109 -25.05 11.55 -4.79
C PRO A 109 -24.64 11.95 -6.21
N GLY A 110 -23.86 11.10 -6.88
CA GLY A 110 -23.37 11.33 -8.25
C GLY A 110 -22.30 12.41 -8.42
N LYS A 111 -21.89 13.11 -7.35
CA LYS A 111 -20.78 14.09 -7.42
C LYS A 111 -19.41 13.42 -7.42
N ARG A 112 -18.37 14.17 -7.77
CA ARG A 112 -16.99 13.65 -7.74
C ARG A 112 -16.61 13.21 -6.32
N ARG A 113 -16.03 12.02 -6.19
CA ARG A 113 -15.41 11.54 -4.94
C ARG A 113 -14.04 12.18 -4.78
N ILE A 114 -13.83 12.89 -3.67
CA ILE A 114 -12.58 13.58 -3.37
C ILE A 114 -11.81 12.77 -2.34
N HIS A 115 -10.67 12.22 -2.75
CA HIS A 115 -9.78 11.45 -1.91
C HIS A 115 -9.36 12.21 -0.64
N LYS A 116 -9.32 11.51 0.51
CA LYS A 116 -8.78 12.01 1.78
C LYS A 116 -7.80 11.00 2.34
N ALA A 117 -6.61 11.42 2.73
CA ALA A 117 -5.63 10.50 3.30
C ALA A 117 -6.17 9.80 4.56
N PRO A 118 -5.85 8.52 4.77
CA PRO A 118 -6.22 7.82 5.99
C PRO A 118 -5.45 8.41 7.18
N ASP A 119 -6.07 8.40 8.34
CA ASP A 119 -5.43 8.82 9.59
C ASP A 119 -4.67 7.67 10.27
N LEU A 120 -3.96 8.00 11.36
CA LEU A 120 -3.17 7.01 12.10
C LEU A 120 -4.02 5.89 12.72
N ARG A 121 -5.28 6.16 13.10
CA ARG A 121 -6.15 5.14 13.68
C ARG A 121 -6.58 4.16 12.59
N GLU A 122 -6.95 4.66 11.42
CA GLU A 122 -7.33 3.86 10.25
C GLU A 122 -6.16 3.01 9.72
N MET A 123 -4.96 3.59 9.63
CA MET A 123 -3.75 2.84 9.27
C MET A 123 -3.46 1.71 10.26
N ARG A 124 -3.52 1.99 11.57
CA ARG A 124 -3.32 0.98 12.61
C ARG A 124 -4.39 -0.11 12.55
N ALA A 125 -5.64 0.27 12.30
CA ALA A 125 -6.75 -0.67 12.15
C ALA A 125 -6.50 -1.67 11.02
N CYS A 126 -5.95 -1.19 9.90
CA CYS A 126 -5.74 -1.98 8.69
C CYS A 126 -4.38 -2.72 8.66
N ARG A 127 -3.43 -2.33 9.53
CA ARG A 127 -2.10 -2.94 9.65
C ARG A 127 -2.11 -4.47 9.75
N PRO A 128 -3.05 -5.15 10.44
CA PRO A 128 -3.12 -6.61 10.44
C PRO A 128 -3.19 -7.23 9.04
N TRP A 129 -3.92 -6.61 8.10
CA TRP A 129 -3.98 -7.10 6.71
C TRP A 129 -2.63 -6.96 6.00
N LEU A 130 -1.96 -5.82 6.13
CA LEU A 130 -0.65 -5.59 5.52
C LEU A 130 0.40 -6.54 6.09
N ALA A 131 0.40 -6.75 7.40
CA ALA A 131 1.31 -7.70 8.05
C ALA A 131 1.06 -9.14 7.57
N ALA A 132 -0.20 -9.54 7.40
CA ALA A 132 -0.55 -10.85 6.90
C ALA A 132 -0.15 -11.04 5.42
N GLU A 133 -0.28 -10.01 4.58
CA GLU A 133 0.23 -10.05 3.20
C GLU A 133 1.75 -10.18 3.16
N LEU A 134 2.48 -9.35 3.92
CA LEU A 134 3.95 -9.40 3.99
C LEU A 134 4.44 -10.78 4.43
N ARG A 135 3.83 -11.37 5.46
CA ARG A 135 4.21 -12.70 5.95
C ARG A 135 3.93 -13.83 4.94
N LEU A 136 2.89 -13.70 4.12
CA LEU A 136 2.54 -14.74 3.14
C LEU A 136 3.30 -14.59 1.82
N VAL A 137 3.63 -13.35 1.44
CA VAL A 137 4.42 -13.07 0.24
C VAL A 137 5.90 -13.25 0.52
N ASP A 138 6.36 -12.92 1.73
CA ASP A 138 7.75 -13.01 2.18
C ASP A 138 8.74 -12.37 1.17
N PRO A 139 8.56 -11.08 0.82
CA PRO A 139 9.32 -10.45 -0.26
C PRO A 139 10.75 -10.10 0.17
N ASP A 140 11.70 -10.26 -0.75
CA ASP A 140 13.08 -9.76 -0.59
C ASP A 140 13.11 -8.23 -0.39
N VAL A 141 12.27 -7.51 -1.16
CA VAL A 141 12.23 -6.05 -1.20
C VAL A 141 10.80 -5.53 -1.09
N VAL A 142 10.59 -4.54 -0.23
CA VAL A 142 9.34 -3.78 -0.13
C VAL A 142 9.55 -2.37 -0.65
N VAL A 143 8.65 -1.89 -1.51
CA VAL A 143 8.68 -0.50 -1.99
C VAL A 143 7.53 0.29 -1.39
N ALA A 144 7.87 1.30 -0.58
CA ALA A 144 6.90 2.19 0.03
C ALA A 144 6.60 3.39 -0.90
N LEU A 145 5.42 3.37 -1.53
CA LEU A 145 4.98 4.41 -2.46
C LEU A 145 4.38 5.59 -1.67
N GLY A 146 5.21 6.57 -1.33
CA GLY A 146 4.81 7.80 -0.66
C GLY A 146 4.83 7.76 0.87
N ALA A 147 4.49 8.91 1.46
CA ALA A 147 4.65 9.13 2.89
C ALA A 147 3.79 8.21 3.77
N THR A 148 2.58 7.89 3.34
CA THR A 148 1.64 7.09 4.15
C THR A 148 2.06 5.62 4.21
N ALA A 149 2.42 5.03 3.06
CA ALA A 149 3.01 3.70 3.01
C ALA A 149 4.32 3.63 3.81
N GLY A 150 5.20 4.63 3.63
CA GLY A 150 6.45 4.69 4.37
C GLY A 150 6.23 4.77 5.88
N LYS A 151 5.25 5.54 6.36
CA LYS A 151 4.91 5.57 7.80
C LYS A 151 4.27 4.28 8.30
N ALA A 152 3.50 3.59 7.46
CA ALA A 152 2.89 2.31 7.82
C ALA A 152 3.94 1.22 8.05
N LEU A 153 5.03 1.27 7.25
CA LEU A 153 6.14 0.32 7.30
C LEU A 153 7.21 0.74 8.32
N LEU A 154 7.75 1.95 8.19
CA LEU A 154 8.92 2.46 8.92
C LEU A 154 8.59 3.29 10.16
N GLY A 155 7.29 3.52 10.44
CA GLY A 155 6.83 4.27 11.60
C GLY A 155 6.73 5.80 11.41
N PRO A 156 6.26 6.52 12.44
CA PRO A 156 5.80 7.90 12.31
C PRO A 156 6.92 8.94 12.06
N SER A 157 8.17 8.60 12.37
CA SER A 157 9.34 9.47 12.14
C SER A 157 9.79 9.52 10.68
N PHE A 158 9.34 8.57 9.85
CA PHE A 158 9.69 8.47 8.44
C PHE A 158 9.31 9.73 7.63
N ARG A 159 10.22 10.17 6.75
CA ARG A 159 10.02 11.31 5.85
C ARG A 159 10.45 10.97 4.43
N VAL A 160 9.48 10.81 3.52
CA VAL A 160 9.74 10.50 2.10
C VAL A 160 10.68 11.49 1.41
N THR A 161 10.66 12.77 1.77
CA THR A 161 11.53 13.79 1.16
C THR A 161 12.99 13.66 1.58
N ARG A 162 13.28 12.94 2.67
CA ARG A 162 14.63 12.72 3.20
C ARG A 162 15.12 11.30 2.96
N ASP A 163 14.22 10.32 3.11
CA ASP A 163 14.56 8.90 3.26
C ASP A 163 14.28 8.09 1.98
N ARG A 164 13.86 8.73 0.87
CA ARG A 164 13.61 8.03 -0.41
C ARG A 164 14.89 7.57 -1.11
N GLY A 165 14.79 6.48 -1.88
CA GLY A 165 15.89 5.92 -2.67
C GLY A 165 17.00 5.24 -1.84
N VAL A 166 16.78 5.09 -0.54
CA VAL A 166 17.68 4.42 0.40
C VAL A 166 17.08 3.07 0.78
N ALA A 167 17.91 2.03 0.80
CA ALA A 167 17.54 0.72 1.32
C ALA A 167 17.66 0.74 2.84
N LEU A 168 16.57 0.46 3.54
CA LEU A 168 16.50 0.38 4.99
C LEU A 168 16.04 -1.02 5.41
N PRO A 169 16.42 -1.52 6.59
CA PRO A 169 15.87 -2.77 7.11
C PRO A 169 14.34 -2.69 7.21
N LEU A 170 13.63 -3.76 6.82
CA LEU A 170 12.19 -3.87 6.98
C LEU A 170 11.87 -4.26 8.45
N PRO A 171 11.22 -3.39 9.24
CA PRO A 171 10.87 -3.74 10.61
C PRO A 171 9.68 -4.71 10.65
N PRO A 172 9.56 -5.54 11.70
CA PRO A 172 8.42 -6.43 11.88
C PRO A 172 7.10 -5.65 12.05
N LEU A 173 6.04 -6.08 11.33
CA LEU A 173 4.73 -5.40 11.37
C LEU A 173 3.69 -6.03 12.30
N ASP A 174 3.90 -7.21 12.85
CA ASP A 174 2.96 -7.83 13.80
C ASP A 174 3.50 -7.88 15.23
N GLY A 175 4.72 -7.37 15.46
CA GLY A 175 5.37 -7.43 16.77
C GLY A 175 5.73 -8.87 17.18
N HIS A 176 5.63 -9.83 16.26
CA HIS A 176 6.06 -11.20 16.46
C HIS A 176 7.45 -11.37 15.83
N GLY A 177 8.49 -11.05 16.60
CA GLY A 177 9.87 -11.25 16.20
C GLY A 177 10.79 -10.28 16.91
N ASP A 178 11.71 -10.81 17.72
CA ASP A 178 12.89 -10.09 18.22
C ASP A 178 14.00 -10.02 17.14
N GLU A 179 13.75 -10.59 15.96
CA GLU A 179 14.70 -10.66 14.84
C GLU A 179 14.35 -9.60 13.79
N GLU A 180 15.35 -8.80 13.41
CA GLU A 180 15.29 -7.93 12.25
C GLU A 180 15.13 -8.83 11.01
N GLY A 181 14.00 -8.75 10.31
CA GLY A 181 13.80 -9.53 9.09
C GLY A 181 14.87 -9.20 8.04
N GLU A 182 15.23 -10.17 7.19
CA GLU A 182 16.23 -9.97 6.13
C GLU A 182 15.73 -9.05 5.00
N GLY A 183 14.41 -8.83 4.93
CA GLY A 183 13.79 -7.96 3.94
C GLY A 183 14.24 -6.50 4.08
N VAL A 184 14.29 -5.80 2.95
CA VAL A 184 14.62 -4.37 2.91
C VAL A 184 13.45 -3.56 2.37
N VAL A 185 13.33 -2.32 2.83
CA VAL A 185 12.36 -1.36 2.31
C VAL A 185 13.05 -0.20 1.62
N VAL A 186 12.59 0.11 0.40
CA VAL A 186 12.98 1.30 -0.35
C VAL A 186 11.76 2.21 -0.45
N ALA A 187 11.86 3.43 0.04
CA ALA A 187 10.77 4.40 -0.10
C ALA A 187 10.94 5.27 -1.34
N THR A 188 9.82 5.69 -1.92
CA THR A 188 9.80 6.59 -3.08
C THR A 188 8.58 7.52 -3.08
N LEU A 189 8.48 8.41 -4.07
CA LEU A 189 7.31 9.25 -4.29
C LEU A 189 6.10 8.39 -4.67
N HIS A 190 4.91 8.77 -4.20
CA HIS A 190 3.69 8.13 -4.70
C HIS A 190 3.47 8.54 -6.17
N PRO A 191 3.09 7.62 -7.09
CA PRO A 191 2.88 7.95 -8.52
C PRO A 191 1.84 9.06 -8.76
N SER A 192 0.85 9.20 -7.87
CA SER A 192 -0.11 10.31 -7.93
C SER A 192 0.49 11.69 -7.65
N ALA A 193 1.69 11.78 -7.06
CA ALA A 193 2.41 13.05 -6.91
C ALA A 193 2.98 13.50 -8.25
N VAL A 194 3.45 12.57 -9.10
CA VAL A 194 3.89 12.85 -10.47
C VAL A 194 2.76 13.49 -11.28
N LEU A 195 1.55 12.93 -11.20
CA LEU A 195 0.36 13.44 -11.92
C LEU A 195 -0.16 14.80 -11.42
N ARG A 196 0.31 15.26 -10.25
CA ARG A 196 -0.13 16.52 -9.63
C ARG A 196 0.90 17.63 -9.78
N ALA A 197 2.10 17.32 -10.24
CA ALA A 197 3.16 18.27 -10.49
C ALA A 197 2.88 19.05 -11.79
N ASP A 198 3.48 20.23 -11.92
CA ASP A 198 3.51 20.97 -13.19
C ASP A 198 4.55 20.35 -14.15
N ASP A 199 4.65 20.85 -15.38
CA ASP A 199 5.38 20.15 -16.47
C ASP A 199 6.85 19.83 -16.14
N GLU A 200 7.64 20.81 -15.69
CA GLU A 200 9.05 20.59 -15.34
C GLU A 200 9.18 19.72 -14.08
N GLU A 201 8.34 19.94 -13.07
CA GLU A 201 8.38 19.16 -11.85
C GLU A 201 7.90 17.71 -12.05
N GLN A 202 6.98 17.49 -12.98
CA GLN A 202 6.45 16.18 -13.33
C GLN A 202 7.54 15.29 -13.93
N ALA A 203 8.31 15.82 -14.88
CA ALA A 203 9.42 15.07 -15.47
C ALA A 203 10.47 14.69 -14.41
N ARG A 204 10.83 15.63 -13.53
CA ARG A 204 11.76 15.40 -12.42
C ARG A 204 11.22 14.39 -11.41
N ALA A 205 9.93 14.48 -11.05
CA ALA A 205 9.29 13.56 -10.11
C ALA A 205 9.22 12.14 -10.68
N TYR A 206 8.89 12.00 -11.96
CA TYR A 206 8.88 10.72 -12.66
C TYR A 206 10.28 10.10 -12.74
N ALA A 207 11.29 10.87 -13.17
CA ALA A 207 12.67 10.39 -13.23
C ALA A 207 13.17 9.93 -11.85
N GLY A 208 12.81 10.66 -10.80
CA GLY A 208 13.13 10.24 -9.42
C GLY A 208 12.42 8.95 -9.01
N LEU A 209 11.14 8.77 -9.36
CA LEU A 209 10.40 7.52 -9.09
C LEU A 209 11.12 6.33 -9.75
N VAL A 210 11.48 6.46 -11.03
CA VAL A 210 12.22 5.42 -11.75
C VAL A 210 13.59 5.16 -11.11
N ALA A 211 14.31 6.21 -10.70
CA ALA A 211 15.62 6.07 -10.06
C ALA A 211 15.54 5.26 -8.75
N ASP A 212 14.53 5.52 -7.90
CA ASP A 212 14.32 4.78 -6.66
C ASP A 212 13.89 3.33 -6.95
N LEU A 213 13.03 3.11 -7.95
CA LEU A 213 12.65 1.75 -8.37
C LEU A 213 13.86 0.95 -8.88
N ARG A 214 14.81 1.59 -9.58
CA ARG A 214 16.08 0.94 -9.96
C ARG A 214 16.93 0.55 -8.75
N VAL A 215 16.83 1.27 -7.61
CA VAL A 215 17.47 0.83 -6.36
C VAL A 215 16.85 -0.48 -5.89
N ALA A 216 15.52 -0.56 -5.86
CA ALA A 216 14.80 -1.78 -5.51
C ALA A 216 15.12 -2.94 -6.49
N GLY A 217 15.12 -2.69 -7.80
CA GLY A 217 15.46 -3.69 -8.81
C GLY A 217 16.86 -4.29 -8.63
N ARG A 218 17.87 -3.46 -8.33
CA ARG A 218 19.24 -3.94 -8.06
C ARG A 218 19.36 -4.84 -6.82
N LEU A 219 18.45 -4.71 -5.86
CA LEU A 219 18.43 -5.54 -4.66
C LEU A 219 17.84 -6.95 -4.94
N LEU A 220 17.11 -7.11 -6.06
CA LEU A 220 16.58 -8.40 -6.48
C LEU A 220 17.61 -9.28 -7.22
N GLY A 221 18.79 -8.73 -7.56
CA GLY A 221 19.84 -9.44 -8.31
C GLY A 221 19.79 -9.15 -9.79
#